data_AF-A0A1V5GGQ6-F1
#
_entry.id   AF-A0A1V5GGQ6-F1
#
_cell.length_a   1.000
_cell.length_b   1.000
_cell.length_c   1.000
_cell.angle_alpha   90.00
_cell.angle_beta   90.00
_cell.angle_gamma   90.00
#
_symmetry.space_group_name_H-M   'P 1'
#
loop_
_entity.id
_entity.type
_entity.pdbx_description
1 polymer ?
#
loop_
_entity_poly.entity_id
_entity_poly.type
_entity_poly.pdbx_seq_one_letter_code
_entity_poly.pdbx_strand_id
1 'polypeptide(L)'
;MRSLIFANLILLNFFSAFAQSVNMIDSIIVYDDIKISIDKPIISNKANRTCIIFYALPNGNTTAMTMGKKMQSGDDWHFDIQHIQAQTAFIRASDPHTEYVVCYLENSLKSWPAWKSKHLDYKKIYVQIIDSIYHSYPAKVKSVYLNGHSGGGSFIFGFLDGVENIPAYVKRISFLDSDYGYAKSFYSKFKKWLRNVKKSCLNVFAYNDSIALYNGKRIVSDTGGTWVRSHLFLNDLKNDFKFNETISDSIVMYKGFRRRIQFFFKPNYNRGIYHTQQVELNGFIHSIFCGTRFDSRGYQYYGSRAYTKFIE
;
A
#
# COMPACT_ATOMS: atom_id res chain seq x y z
N MET A 1 29.96 5.69 43.60
CA MET A 1 29.13 4.49 43.32
C MET A 1 28.02 4.90 42.36
N ARG A 2 27.86 4.42 41.13
CA ARG A 2 28.58 3.50 40.25
C ARG A 2 28.34 4.02 38.82
N SER A 3 29.39 4.01 38.00
CA SER A 3 29.35 4.22 36.55
C SER A 3 29.67 2.89 35.86
N LEU A 4 29.19 2.71 34.62
CA LEU A 4 29.38 1.56 33.70
C LEU A 4 28.64 0.27 34.13
N ILE A 5 27.99 -0.50 33.25
CA ILE A 5 28.56 -1.20 32.08
C ILE A 5 27.43 -1.50 31.06
N PHE A 6 27.61 -1.12 29.80
CA PHE A 6 27.03 -1.82 28.64
C PHE A 6 28.21 -2.32 27.81
N ALA A 7 28.48 -3.62 27.85
CA ALA A 7 29.56 -4.26 27.11
C ALA A 7 28.97 -5.25 26.09
N ASN A 8 29.31 -4.99 24.83
CA ASN A 8 29.53 -5.89 23.71
C ASN A 8 28.88 -7.29 23.74
N LEU A 9 27.97 -7.53 22.80
CA LEU A 9 27.76 -8.85 22.21
C LEU A 9 28.27 -8.81 20.76
N ILE A 10 29.48 -9.35 20.54
CA ILE A 10 29.95 -9.74 19.21
C ILE A 10 29.70 -11.24 19.11
N LEU A 11 28.77 -11.64 18.25
CA LEU A 11 28.54 -13.03 17.87
C LEU A 11 29.10 -13.22 16.46
N LEU A 12 30.22 -13.95 16.38
CA LEU A 12 30.77 -14.45 15.12
C LEU A 12 29.81 -15.48 14.53
N ASN A 13 29.25 -15.19 13.36
CA ASN A 13 28.56 -16.19 12.54
C ASN A 13 29.53 -16.73 11.50
N PHE A 14 29.75 -18.05 11.56
CA PHE A 14 30.39 -18.83 10.51
C PHE A 14 29.54 -18.76 9.24
N PHE A 15 30.15 -18.34 8.13
CA PHE A 15 29.53 -18.35 6.81
C PHE A 15 29.41 -19.78 6.29
N SER A 16 28.18 -20.27 6.15
CA SER A 16 27.83 -21.24 5.11
C SER A 16 27.17 -20.46 3.97
N ALA A 17 27.68 -20.66 2.75
CA ALA A 17 27.19 -20.01 1.54
C ALA A 17 25.81 -20.56 1.13
N PHE A 18 24.76 -20.06 1.78
CA PHE A 18 23.41 -20.06 1.26
C PHE A 18 23.09 -18.64 0.78
N ALA A 19 22.33 -18.51 -0.31
CA ALA A 19 21.92 -17.23 -0.88
C ALA A 19 21.44 -16.27 0.23
N GLN A 20 22.25 -15.26 0.56
CA GLN A 20 21.94 -14.35 1.64
C GLN A 20 20.69 -13.55 1.25
N SER A 21 19.66 -13.58 2.10
CA SER A 21 18.48 -12.76 1.92
C SER A 21 18.93 -11.30 1.82
N VAL A 22 18.57 -10.59 0.74
CA VAL A 22 19.00 -9.19 0.54
C VAL A 22 18.22 -8.22 1.47
N ASN A 23 17.21 -8.74 2.15
CA ASN A 23 16.27 -7.99 3.00
C ASN A 23 16.24 -8.56 4.43
N MET A 24 15.93 -7.71 5.40
CA MET A 24 15.66 -8.06 6.79
C MET A 24 14.22 -7.71 7.13
N ILE A 25 13.54 -8.63 7.83
CA ILE A 25 12.20 -8.43 8.34
C ILE A 25 12.27 -8.38 9.87
N ASP A 26 11.98 -7.20 10.42
CA ASP A 26 11.76 -7.02 11.86
C ASP A 26 10.25 -6.99 12.15
N SER A 27 9.82 -7.27 13.39
CA SER A 27 8.43 -7.06 13.77
C SER A 27 8.30 -6.55 15.19
N ILE A 28 7.32 -5.66 15.40
CA ILE A 28 6.93 -5.13 16.70
C ILE A 28 5.43 -5.25 16.88
N ILE A 29 4.98 -5.47 18.11
CA ILE A 29 3.56 -5.36 18.50
C ILE A 29 3.41 -4.04 19.24
N VAL A 30 2.41 -3.25 18.85
CA VAL A 30 2.08 -1.96 19.45
C VAL A 30 0.61 -1.93 19.83
N TYR A 31 0.28 -1.23 20.91
CA TYR A 31 -1.08 -1.15 21.46
C TYR A 31 -1.73 -2.53 21.65
N ASP A 32 -0.92 -3.49 22.10
CA ASP A 32 -1.24 -4.90 22.40
C ASP A 32 -1.68 -5.77 21.22
N ASP A 33 -2.22 -5.20 20.14
CA ASP A 33 -2.94 -5.98 19.15
C ASP A 33 -2.69 -5.58 17.68
N ILE A 34 -1.82 -4.57 17.44
CA ILE A 34 -1.33 -4.21 16.10
C ILE A 34 0.09 -4.74 15.93
N LYS A 35 0.27 -5.65 14.96
CA LYS A 35 1.58 -6.12 14.52
C LYS A 35 2.06 -5.28 13.35
N ILE A 36 3.26 -4.73 13.48
CA ILE A 36 3.95 -4.02 12.41
C ILE A 36 5.17 -4.84 12.03
N SER A 37 5.17 -5.40 10.82
CA SER A 37 6.34 -6.07 10.26
C SER A 37 7.03 -5.13 9.27
N ILE A 38 8.35 -5.02 9.35
CA ILE A 38 9.14 -4.02 8.64
C ILE A 38 10.14 -4.74 7.75
N ASP A 39 9.88 -4.74 6.45
CA ASP A 39 10.81 -5.20 5.41
C ASP A 39 11.70 -4.02 4.99
N LYS A 40 13.01 -4.16 5.23
CA LYS A 40 14.04 -3.19 4.84
C LYS A 40 15.26 -3.88 4.21
N PRO A 41 16.01 -3.22 3.32
CA PRO A 41 17.24 -3.80 2.76
C PRO A 41 18.31 -3.99 3.84
N ILE A 42 19.08 -5.09 3.78
CA ILE A 42 20.19 -5.37 4.72
C ILE A 42 21.35 -4.40 4.49
N ILE A 43 21.71 -4.20 3.22
CA ILE A 43 22.77 -3.29 2.82
C ILE A 43 22.10 -1.93 2.56
N SER A 44 22.09 -1.09 3.59
CA SER A 44 21.79 0.33 3.38
C SER A 44 22.93 0.91 2.55
N ASN A 45 22.70 1.05 1.25
CA ASN A 45 23.47 2.02 0.48
C ASN A 45 23.37 3.35 1.24
N LYS A 46 24.39 4.22 1.15
CA LYS A 46 24.32 5.60 1.63
C LYS A 46 23.26 6.42 0.84
N ALA A 47 22.05 5.91 0.71
CA ALA A 47 20.94 6.48 0.02
C ALA A 47 20.56 7.72 0.80
N ASN A 48 20.72 8.88 0.18
CA ASN A 48 20.24 10.13 0.76
C ASN A 48 18.71 10.18 0.86
N ARG A 49 17.99 9.15 0.40
CA ARG A 49 16.54 9.11 0.20
C ARG A 49 15.94 7.79 0.72
N THR A 50 15.02 7.89 1.66
CA THR A 50 14.23 6.76 2.17
C THR A 50 12.75 6.98 1.88
N CYS A 51 12.10 5.94 1.36
CA CYS A 51 10.66 5.89 1.16
C CYS A 51 10.06 4.83 2.09
N ILE A 52 9.31 5.28 3.10
CA ILE A 52 8.61 4.40 4.03
C ILE A 52 7.21 4.19 3.48
N ILE A 53 6.89 2.95 3.14
CA ILE A 53 5.60 2.53 2.60
C ILE A 53 4.85 1.84 3.72
N PHE A 54 3.73 2.41 4.15
CA PHE A 54 2.79 1.72 5.02
C PHE A 54 1.82 0.96 4.14
N TYR A 55 1.83 -0.37 4.23
CA TYR A 55 0.90 -1.24 3.53
C TYR A 55 -0.09 -1.83 4.54
N ALA A 56 -1.30 -1.27 4.57
CA ALA A 56 -2.38 -1.79 5.40
C ALA A 56 -3.00 -3.03 4.74
N LEU A 57 -3.00 -4.14 5.49
CA LEU A 57 -3.37 -5.45 4.95
C LEU A 57 -4.85 -5.55 4.58
N PRO A 58 -5.19 -6.42 3.61
CA PRO A 58 -6.57 -6.78 3.34
C PRO A 58 -7.20 -7.59 4.47
N ASN A 59 -8.54 -7.60 4.51
CA ASN A 59 -9.28 -8.36 5.51
C ASN A 59 -8.97 -9.85 5.37
N GLY A 60 -8.74 -10.53 6.51
CA GLY A 60 -8.47 -11.97 6.57
C GLY A 60 -7.00 -12.37 6.41
N ASN A 61 -6.14 -11.48 5.90
CA ASN A 61 -4.73 -11.80 5.67
C ASN A 61 -3.85 -11.55 6.91
N THR A 62 -2.82 -12.38 7.05
CA THR A 62 -1.66 -12.11 7.91
C THR A 62 -0.52 -11.48 7.11
N THR A 63 0.49 -10.92 7.79
CA THR A 63 1.72 -10.43 7.16
C THR A 63 2.34 -11.48 6.26
N ALA A 64 2.44 -12.74 6.73
CA ALA A 64 3.06 -13.82 5.96
C ALA A 64 2.30 -14.09 4.66
N MET A 65 0.97 -14.16 4.71
CA MET A 65 0.12 -14.31 3.53
C MET A 65 0.28 -13.13 2.56
N THR A 66 0.38 -11.90 3.07
CA THR A 66 0.53 -10.69 2.23
C THR A 66 1.93 -10.56 1.63
N MET A 67 2.98 -10.96 2.35
CA MET A 67 4.34 -11.05 1.79
C MET A 67 4.36 -12.01 0.60
N GLY A 68 3.63 -13.12 0.73
CA GLY A 68 3.55 -14.19 -0.25
C GLY A 68 4.74 -15.14 -0.15
N LYS A 69 4.58 -16.31 -0.75
CA LYS A 69 5.66 -17.30 -0.88
C LYS A 69 5.45 -18.15 -2.11
N LYS A 70 6.46 -18.90 -2.52
CA LYS A 70 6.31 -19.96 -3.51
C LYS A 70 5.40 -21.05 -2.95
N MET A 71 4.31 -21.29 -3.68
CA MET A 71 3.29 -22.24 -3.27
C MET A 71 3.80 -23.68 -3.30
N GLN A 72 3.44 -24.44 -2.27
CA GLN A 72 3.56 -25.89 -2.19
C GLN A 72 2.17 -26.52 -2.08
N SER A 73 2.09 -27.84 -2.30
CA SER A 73 0.83 -28.55 -2.17
C SER A 73 0.28 -28.44 -0.74
N GLY A 74 -1.00 -28.08 -0.61
CA GLY A 74 -1.67 -27.89 0.68
C GLY A 74 -1.52 -26.49 1.28
N ASP A 75 -0.77 -25.59 0.66
CA ASP A 75 -0.66 -24.21 1.13
C ASP A 75 -1.97 -23.42 0.97
N ASP A 76 -2.19 -22.50 1.90
CA ASP A 76 -3.31 -21.56 1.83
C ASP A 76 -3.15 -20.62 0.62
N TRP A 77 -4.20 -20.52 -0.21
CA TRP A 77 -4.23 -19.70 -1.42
C TRP A 77 -3.94 -18.21 -1.15
N HIS A 78 -4.14 -17.70 0.06
CA HIS A 78 -3.85 -16.31 0.41
C HIS A 78 -2.37 -15.95 0.20
N PHE A 79 -1.46 -16.93 0.21
CA PHE A 79 -0.04 -16.71 -0.08
C PHE A 79 0.24 -16.37 -1.55
N ASP A 80 -0.67 -16.64 -2.50
CA ASP A 80 -0.42 -16.44 -3.93
C ASP A 80 -1.09 -15.19 -4.55
N ILE A 81 -1.76 -14.36 -3.74
CA ILE A 81 -2.64 -13.29 -4.26
C ILE A 81 -2.12 -11.86 -4.11
N GLN A 82 -1.04 -11.65 -3.36
CA GLN A 82 -0.52 -10.32 -3.06
C GLN A 82 0.96 -10.19 -3.44
N HIS A 83 1.81 -11.09 -2.92
CA HIS A 83 3.26 -11.12 -3.20
C HIS A 83 3.95 -9.77 -3.00
N ILE A 84 3.59 -9.02 -1.95
CA ILE A 84 4.12 -7.67 -1.73
C ILE A 84 5.64 -7.71 -1.53
N GLN A 85 6.19 -8.77 -0.96
CA GLN A 85 7.64 -8.90 -0.79
C GLN A 85 8.34 -9.04 -2.15
N ALA A 86 7.87 -9.92 -3.03
CA ALA A 86 8.41 -10.07 -4.38
C ALA A 86 8.23 -8.79 -5.22
N GLN A 87 7.08 -8.12 -5.11
CA GLN A 87 6.86 -6.81 -5.73
C GLN A 87 7.80 -5.74 -5.19
N THR A 88 8.13 -5.77 -3.90
CA THR A 88 9.11 -4.88 -3.26
C THR A 88 10.52 -5.14 -3.78
N ALA A 89 10.91 -6.40 -3.96
CA ALA A 89 12.19 -6.76 -4.57
C ALA A 89 12.30 -6.21 -6.01
N PHE A 90 11.23 -6.30 -6.81
CA PHE A 90 11.17 -5.67 -8.13
C PHE A 90 11.36 -4.14 -8.05
N ILE A 91 10.68 -3.47 -7.11
CA ILE A 91 10.79 -2.02 -6.90
C ILE A 91 12.23 -1.63 -6.56
N ARG A 92 12.86 -2.32 -5.60
CA ARG A 92 14.24 -2.05 -5.16
C ARG A 92 15.25 -2.29 -6.28
N ALA A 93 15.04 -3.31 -7.10
CA ALA A 93 15.87 -3.56 -8.29
C ALA A 93 15.71 -2.48 -9.37
N SER A 94 14.53 -1.88 -9.49
CA SER A 94 14.21 -0.86 -10.49
C SER A 94 14.71 0.55 -10.10
N ASP A 95 14.72 0.88 -8.81
CA ASP A 95 15.24 2.15 -8.28
C ASP A 95 16.26 1.94 -7.15
N PRO A 96 17.51 1.60 -7.48
CA PRO A 96 18.55 1.30 -6.48
C PRO A 96 19.03 2.53 -5.70
N HIS A 97 18.55 3.73 -6.04
CA HIS A 97 18.94 5.00 -5.39
C HIS A 97 18.00 5.43 -4.27
N THR A 98 16.89 4.72 -4.07
CA THR A 98 15.93 4.97 -2.99
C THR A 98 15.88 3.76 -2.07
N GLU A 99 16.03 3.98 -0.77
CA GLU A 99 15.79 2.95 0.22
C GLU A 99 14.28 2.78 0.43
N TYR A 100 13.70 1.69 -0.08
CA TYR A 100 12.29 1.36 0.14
C TYR A 100 12.13 0.48 1.36
N VAL A 101 11.41 0.98 2.36
CA VAL A 101 11.04 0.27 3.58
C VAL A 101 9.54 0.00 3.52
N VAL A 102 9.11 -1.24 3.67
CA VAL A 102 7.69 -1.61 3.68
C VAL A 102 7.27 -2.03 5.08
N CYS A 103 6.36 -1.26 5.67
CA CYS A 103 5.72 -1.54 6.94
C CYS A 103 4.35 -2.19 6.68
N TYR A 104 4.28 -3.50 6.91
CA TYR A 104 3.04 -4.28 6.88
C TYR A 104 2.26 -4.02 8.15
N LEU A 105 1.03 -3.53 8.02
CA LEU A 105 0.16 -3.23 9.15
C LEU A 105 -0.93 -4.30 9.27
N GLU A 106 -0.79 -5.12 10.30
CA GLU A 106 -1.70 -6.21 10.68
C GLU A 106 -2.30 -5.92 12.06
N ASN A 107 -3.54 -6.35 12.32
CA ASN A 107 -4.13 -6.31 13.66
C ASN A 107 -4.76 -7.66 14.02
N SER A 108 -5.00 -7.87 15.30
CA SER A 108 -5.54 -9.11 15.89
C SER A 108 -6.86 -9.57 15.25
N LEU A 109 -7.70 -8.64 14.79
CA LEU A 109 -8.99 -8.94 14.16
C LEU A 109 -8.87 -9.23 12.66
N LYS A 110 -7.67 -9.07 12.08
CA LYS A 110 -7.41 -9.18 10.63
C LYS A 110 -8.39 -8.37 9.79
N SER A 111 -8.83 -7.21 10.32
CA SER A 111 -9.80 -6.33 9.66
C SER A 111 -9.69 -4.92 10.22
N TRP A 112 -9.15 -4.00 9.42
CA TRP A 112 -9.04 -2.58 9.81
C TRP A 112 -10.40 -1.89 10.03
N PRO A 113 -11.46 -2.17 9.24
CA PRO A 113 -12.81 -1.70 9.58
C PRO A 113 -13.30 -2.20 10.95
N ALA A 114 -13.13 -3.50 11.24
CA ALA A 114 -13.56 -4.07 12.52
C ALA A 114 -12.73 -3.49 13.68
N TRP A 115 -11.41 -3.39 13.51
CA TRP A 115 -10.52 -2.79 14.50
C TRP A 115 -10.89 -1.35 14.79
N LYS A 116 -11.09 -0.52 13.75
CA LYS A 116 -11.53 0.87 13.86
C LYS A 116 -12.85 0.99 14.63
N SER A 117 -13.81 0.08 14.42
CA SER A 117 -15.11 0.11 15.12
C SER A 117 -15.01 -0.21 16.63
N LYS A 118 -13.96 -0.91 17.07
CA LYS A 118 -13.78 -1.32 18.47
C LYS A 118 -12.85 -0.40 19.27
N HIS A 119 -12.08 0.46 18.61
CA HIS A 119 -11.09 1.33 19.26
C HIS A 119 -11.48 2.79 19.05
N LEU A 120 -12.10 3.42 20.06
CA LEU A 120 -12.60 4.81 19.95
C LEU A 120 -11.48 5.85 19.72
N ASP A 121 -10.26 5.53 20.13
CA ASP A 121 -9.05 6.35 19.97
C ASP A 121 -8.25 6.04 18.70
N TYR A 122 -8.81 5.27 17.75
CA TYR A 122 -8.16 4.87 16.49
C TYR A 122 -7.47 6.04 15.77
N LYS A 123 -8.08 7.24 15.79
CA LYS A 123 -7.55 8.45 15.16
C LYS A 123 -6.17 8.79 15.68
N LYS A 124 -6.00 8.74 17.00
CA LYS A 124 -4.73 9.04 17.69
C LYS A 124 -3.73 7.92 17.41
N ILE A 125 -4.15 6.67 17.54
CA ILE A 125 -3.28 5.49 17.35
C ILE A 125 -2.70 5.46 15.93
N TYR A 126 -3.53 5.64 14.90
CA TYR A 126 -3.06 5.59 13.50
C TYR A 126 -2.06 6.71 13.18
N VAL A 127 -2.29 7.91 13.71
CA VAL A 127 -1.33 9.02 13.59
C VAL A 127 -0.02 8.69 14.30
N GLN A 128 -0.10 8.20 15.55
CA GLN A 128 1.09 7.84 16.34
C GLN A 128 1.91 6.72 15.68
N ILE A 129 1.28 5.72 15.07
CA ILE A 129 1.98 4.65 14.33
C ILE A 129 2.79 5.24 13.17
N ILE A 130 2.15 6.04 12.32
CA ILE A 130 2.81 6.63 11.14
C ILE A 130 3.92 7.58 11.58
N ASP A 131 3.65 8.47 12.54
CA ASP A 131 4.62 9.44 13.02
C ASP A 131 5.81 8.76 13.70
N SER A 132 5.58 7.77 14.57
CA SER A 132 6.67 7.11 15.32
C SER A 132 7.64 6.42 14.37
N ILE A 133 7.13 5.71 13.36
CA ILE A 133 7.96 5.04 12.36
C ILE A 133 8.65 6.06 11.46
N TYR A 134 7.96 7.11 10.99
CA TYR A 134 8.59 8.14 10.18
C TYR A 134 9.75 8.85 10.91
N HIS A 135 9.62 9.08 12.22
CA HIS A 135 10.64 9.72 13.03
C HIS A 135 11.78 8.78 13.44
N SER A 136 11.54 7.47 13.57
CA SER A 136 12.59 6.50 13.94
C SER A 136 13.62 6.23 12.84
N TYR A 137 13.28 6.49 11.56
CA TYR A 137 14.21 6.31 10.45
C TYR A 137 15.17 7.50 10.26
N PRO A 138 16.50 7.29 10.37
CA PRO A 138 17.50 8.32 10.16
C PRO A 138 17.80 8.48 8.67
N ALA A 139 17.20 9.48 8.02
CA ALA A 139 17.45 9.79 6.61
C ALA A 139 17.42 11.29 6.33
N LYS A 140 18.33 11.77 5.46
CA LYS A 140 18.40 13.18 5.04
C LYS A 140 17.15 13.61 4.28
N VAL A 141 16.65 12.74 3.39
CA VAL A 141 15.40 12.93 2.68
C VAL A 141 14.52 11.73 2.93
N LYS A 142 13.36 11.95 3.55
CA LYS A 142 12.39 10.91 3.84
C LYS A 142 11.00 11.28 3.35
N SER A 143 10.25 10.27 2.93
CA SER A 143 8.86 10.42 2.53
C SER A 143 8.03 9.20 2.92
N VAL A 144 6.74 9.42 3.14
CA VAL A 144 5.76 8.38 3.46
C VAL A 144 4.83 8.15 2.29
N TYR A 145 4.64 6.88 1.94
CA TYR A 145 3.64 6.40 1.01
C TYR A 145 2.62 5.58 1.81
N LEU A 146 1.35 5.99 1.76
CA LEU A 146 0.25 5.23 2.34
C LEU A 146 -0.37 4.35 1.27
N ASN A 147 -0.47 3.06 1.55
CA ASN A 147 -0.98 2.06 0.64
C ASN A 147 -1.86 1.06 1.40
N GLY A 148 -2.87 0.52 0.74
CA GLY A 148 -3.73 -0.48 1.35
C GLY A 148 -4.56 -1.19 0.30
N HIS A 149 -4.78 -2.48 0.52
CA HIS A 149 -5.68 -3.30 -0.27
C HIS A 149 -6.91 -3.68 0.55
N SER A 150 -8.08 -3.73 -0.08
CA SER A 150 -9.33 -4.13 0.57
C SER A 150 -9.58 -3.38 1.90
N GLY A 151 -9.80 -4.12 3.00
CA GLY A 151 -9.73 -3.71 4.40
C GLY A 151 -8.79 -2.55 4.71
N GLY A 152 -7.58 -2.58 4.17
CA GLY A 152 -6.50 -1.64 4.47
C GLY A 152 -6.82 -0.18 4.18
N GLY A 153 -7.73 0.13 3.27
CA GLY A 153 -8.15 1.51 3.03
C GLY A 153 -8.85 2.15 4.24
N SER A 154 -9.48 1.35 5.12
CA SER A 154 -10.04 1.83 6.38
C SER A 154 -8.98 2.41 7.32
N PHE A 155 -7.77 1.83 7.33
CA PHE A 155 -6.63 2.38 8.07
C PHE A 155 -6.25 3.75 7.53
N ILE A 156 -6.12 3.88 6.20
CA ILE A 156 -5.78 5.15 5.54
C ILE A 156 -6.83 6.22 5.87
N PHE A 157 -8.12 5.94 5.70
CA PHE A 157 -9.16 6.91 6.04
C PHE A 157 -9.21 7.22 7.54
N GLY A 158 -8.96 6.24 8.42
CA GLY A 158 -8.84 6.50 9.85
C GLY A 158 -7.67 7.41 10.21
N PHE A 159 -6.53 7.30 9.51
CA PHE A 159 -5.43 8.24 9.66
C PHE A 159 -5.85 9.64 9.20
N LEU A 160 -6.54 9.72 8.06
CA LEU A 160 -7.09 10.98 7.55
C LEU A 160 -8.12 11.60 8.51
N ASP A 161 -8.85 10.80 9.27
CA ASP A 161 -9.75 11.29 10.33
C ASP A 161 -8.97 11.92 11.50
N GLY A 162 -7.76 11.43 11.78
CA GLY A 162 -6.92 11.86 12.91
C GLY A 162 -6.03 13.07 12.65
N VAL A 163 -5.79 13.45 11.39
CA VAL A 163 -5.00 14.64 11.04
C VAL A 163 -5.88 15.78 10.54
N GLU A 164 -5.59 17.03 10.90
CA GLU A 164 -6.31 18.16 10.31
C GLU A 164 -5.98 18.32 8.81
N ASN A 165 -4.69 18.25 8.48
CA ASN A 165 -4.14 18.32 7.13
C ASN A 165 -3.24 17.11 6.90
N ILE A 166 -3.24 16.56 5.68
CA ILE A 166 -2.33 15.47 5.32
C ILE A 166 -0.88 16.00 5.43
N PRO A 167 -0.01 15.40 6.27
CA PRO A 167 1.34 15.92 6.50
C PRO A 167 2.17 16.01 5.23
N ALA A 168 3.03 17.02 5.14
CA ALA A 168 3.84 17.28 3.94
C ALA A 168 4.84 16.16 3.61
N TYR A 169 5.22 15.34 4.59
CA TYR A 169 6.06 14.15 4.40
C TYR A 169 5.31 13.01 3.71
N VAL A 170 3.96 12.99 3.74
CA VAL A 170 3.15 12.04 2.97
C VAL A 170 3.15 12.50 1.52
N LYS A 171 3.82 11.72 0.67
CA LYS A 171 3.99 12.04 -0.77
C LYS A 171 3.13 11.21 -1.68
N ARG A 172 2.58 10.10 -1.20
CA ARG A 172 1.72 9.25 -2.01
C ARG A 172 0.64 8.60 -1.16
N ILE A 173 -0.58 8.57 -1.67
CA ILE A 173 -1.68 7.80 -1.11
C ILE A 173 -2.22 6.94 -2.24
N SER A 174 -2.30 5.63 -2.04
CA SER A 174 -2.77 4.68 -3.04
C SER A 174 -3.77 3.71 -2.46
N PHE A 175 -4.92 3.60 -3.13
CA PHE A 175 -5.99 2.68 -2.77
C PHE A 175 -6.05 1.57 -3.80
N LEU A 176 -5.52 0.39 -3.46
CA LEU A 176 -5.68 -0.81 -4.27
C LEU A 176 -7.03 -1.43 -3.93
N ASP A 177 -8.08 -1.06 -4.65
CA ASP A 177 -9.41 -1.61 -4.45
C ASP A 177 -9.86 -1.55 -2.98
N SER A 178 -9.64 -0.38 -2.38
CA SER A 178 -9.73 -0.17 -0.94
C SER A 178 -10.33 1.18 -0.56
N ASP A 179 -10.80 1.97 -1.52
CA ASP A 179 -11.34 3.31 -1.29
C ASP A 179 -12.84 3.31 -0.94
N TYR A 180 -13.45 2.16 -0.63
CA TYR A 180 -14.88 2.08 -0.33
C TYR A 180 -15.32 2.94 0.88
N GLY A 181 -14.36 3.31 1.74
CA GLY A 181 -14.56 4.27 2.84
C GLY A 181 -14.57 5.74 2.41
N TYR A 182 -14.41 6.06 1.13
CA TYR A 182 -14.42 7.44 0.65
C TYR A 182 -15.78 8.11 0.92
N ALA A 183 -15.68 9.30 1.51
CA ALA A 183 -16.78 10.21 1.77
C ALA A 183 -16.36 11.64 1.42
N LYS A 184 -17.34 12.46 1.03
CA LYS A 184 -17.12 13.85 0.60
C LYS A 184 -16.43 14.71 1.68
N SER A 185 -16.51 14.33 2.96
CA SER A 185 -15.78 14.99 4.05
C SER A 185 -14.26 14.96 3.87
N PHE A 186 -13.70 13.97 3.18
CA PHE A 186 -12.26 13.88 2.89
C PHE A 186 -11.82 14.76 1.71
N TYR A 187 -12.76 15.22 0.88
CA TYR A 187 -12.47 15.96 -0.35
C TYR A 187 -11.53 17.15 -0.11
N SER A 188 -11.86 17.98 0.89
CA SER A 188 -11.10 19.19 1.20
C SER A 188 -9.65 18.88 1.60
N LYS A 189 -9.41 17.78 2.33
CA LYS A 189 -8.06 17.33 2.72
C LYS A 189 -7.25 16.90 1.50
N PHE A 190 -7.82 16.07 0.62
CA PHE A 190 -7.14 15.66 -0.61
C PHE A 190 -6.84 16.85 -1.52
N LYS A 191 -7.81 17.76 -1.72
CA LYS A 191 -7.61 18.97 -2.54
C LYS A 191 -6.46 19.82 -2.01
N LYS A 192 -6.48 20.16 -0.72
CA LYS A 192 -5.43 20.96 -0.07
C LYS A 192 -4.07 20.28 -0.21
N TRP A 193 -4.00 18.99 0.08
CA TRP A 193 -2.76 18.20 -0.01
C TRP A 193 -2.19 18.13 -1.43
N LEU A 194 -3.04 17.88 -2.44
CA LEU A 194 -2.62 17.85 -3.84
C LEU A 194 -2.05 19.19 -4.29
N ARG A 195 -2.72 20.31 -3.97
CA ARG A 195 -2.29 21.66 -4.34
C ARG A 195 -1.02 22.10 -3.62
N ASN A 196 -0.96 21.89 -2.30
CA ASN A 196 0.04 22.54 -1.46
C ASN A 196 1.29 21.68 -1.20
N VAL A 197 1.18 20.35 -1.26
CA VAL A 197 2.33 19.47 -1.04
C VAL A 197 3.01 19.15 -2.35
N LYS A 198 4.25 19.65 -2.51
CA LYS A 198 5.05 19.37 -3.72
C LYS A 198 5.25 17.87 -3.89
N LYS A 199 4.99 17.39 -5.11
CA LYS A 199 5.07 15.97 -5.53
C LYS A 199 4.09 15.02 -4.83
N SER A 200 3.06 15.52 -4.13
CA SER A 200 1.97 14.65 -3.65
C SER A 200 1.25 13.95 -4.81
N CYS A 201 0.98 12.65 -4.68
CA CYS A 201 0.34 11.82 -5.71
C CYS A 201 -0.78 10.96 -5.14
N LEU A 202 -1.98 11.02 -5.73
CA LEU A 202 -3.12 10.17 -5.41
C LEU A 202 -3.33 9.13 -6.52
N ASN A 203 -3.43 7.85 -6.14
CA ASN A 203 -3.76 6.78 -7.07
C ASN A 203 -4.91 5.93 -6.53
N VAL A 204 -5.89 5.64 -7.37
CA VAL A 204 -7.06 4.82 -7.01
C VAL A 204 -7.23 3.74 -8.06
N PHE A 205 -7.35 2.51 -7.60
CA PHE A 205 -7.53 1.33 -8.44
C PHE A 205 -8.84 0.67 -8.02
N ALA A 206 -9.72 0.42 -8.99
CA ALA A 206 -10.96 -0.28 -8.73
C ALA A 206 -11.34 -1.14 -9.93
N TYR A 207 -11.91 -2.32 -9.66
CA TYR A 207 -12.67 -3.03 -10.67
C TYR A 207 -14.16 -2.75 -10.50
N ASN A 208 -14.94 -3.01 -11.54
CA ASN A 208 -16.40 -2.88 -11.43
C ASN A 208 -16.95 -4.01 -10.57
N ASP A 209 -16.95 -3.80 -9.26
CA ASP A 209 -17.38 -4.71 -8.19
C ASP A 209 -18.88 -4.59 -7.89
N SER A 210 -19.49 -3.41 -8.13
CA SER A 210 -20.90 -3.35 -8.55
C SER A 210 -21.07 -4.34 -9.71
N ILE A 211 -22.20 -4.93 -10.05
CA ILE A 211 -22.31 -6.03 -11.04
C ILE A 211 -21.49 -7.33 -10.81
N ALA A 212 -20.47 -7.40 -9.96
CA ALA A 212 -19.74 -8.66 -9.69
C ALA A 212 -20.61 -9.66 -8.93
N LEU A 213 -20.49 -10.95 -9.29
CA LEU A 213 -21.34 -12.02 -8.75
C LEU A 213 -20.50 -13.12 -8.08
N TYR A 214 -20.97 -13.58 -6.92
CA TYR A 214 -20.55 -14.81 -6.27
C TYR A 214 -21.76 -15.75 -6.18
N ASN A 215 -21.68 -16.93 -6.78
CA ASN A 215 -22.79 -17.89 -6.86
C ASN A 215 -24.11 -17.24 -7.33
N GLY A 216 -24.02 -16.41 -8.37
CA GLY A 216 -25.16 -15.69 -8.96
C GLY A 216 -25.69 -14.50 -8.14
N LYS A 217 -25.14 -14.24 -6.94
CA LYS A 217 -25.55 -13.13 -6.06
C LYS A 217 -24.52 -12.00 -6.08
N ARG A 218 -25.02 -10.77 -6.01
CA ARG A 218 -24.16 -9.58 -5.88
C ARG A 218 -23.35 -9.62 -4.60
N ILE A 219 -22.06 -9.32 -4.69
CA ILE A 219 -21.14 -9.30 -3.53
C ILE A 219 -21.14 -7.94 -2.81
N VAL A 220 -21.57 -6.87 -3.48
CA VAL A 220 -21.71 -5.53 -2.92
C VAL A 220 -23.04 -4.91 -3.35
N SER A 221 -23.55 -4.00 -2.52
CA SER A 221 -24.73 -3.20 -2.83
C SER A 221 -24.48 -2.24 -4.00
N ASP A 222 -25.55 -1.67 -4.55
CA ASP A 222 -25.46 -0.78 -5.72
C ASP A 222 -24.79 0.57 -5.44
N THR A 223 -24.69 0.96 -4.17
CA THR A 223 -23.99 2.17 -3.71
C THR A 223 -22.73 1.83 -2.89
N GLY A 224 -22.49 0.54 -2.69
CA GLY A 224 -21.32 -0.01 -2.01
C GLY A 224 -20.19 -0.31 -2.99
N GLY A 225 -19.10 -0.84 -2.45
CA GLY A 225 -17.95 -1.23 -3.25
C GLY A 225 -17.04 -0.07 -3.65
N THR A 226 -15.93 -0.43 -4.26
CA THR A 226 -14.88 0.49 -4.70
C THR A 226 -15.27 1.17 -5.99
N TRP A 227 -15.95 0.48 -6.92
CA TRP A 227 -16.31 1.05 -8.22
C TRP A 227 -17.07 2.38 -8.08
N VAL A 228 -18.15 2.35 -7.31
CA VAL A 228 -19.00 3.53 -7.11
C VAL A 228 -18.24 4.60 -6.33
N ARG A 229 -17.50 4.20 -5.29
CA ARG A 229 -16.78 5.13 -4.40
C ARG A 229 -15.63 5.83 -5.12
N SER A 230 -14.91 5.13 -5.99
CA SER A 230 -13.87 5.73 -6.81
C SER A 230 -14.42 6.70 -7.85
N HIS A 231 -15.58 6.40 -8.46
CA HIS A 231 -16.22 7.34 -9.39
C HIS A 231 -16.72 8.60 -8.66
N LEU A 232 -17.27 8.46 -7.46
CA LEU A 232 -17.62 9.60 -6.60
C LEU A 232 -16.38 10.43 -6.27
N PHE A 233 -15.28 9.78 -5.90
CA PHE A 233 -14.02 10.46 -5.58
C PHE A 233 -13.44 11.20 -6.79
N LEU A 234 -13.43 10.56 -7.96
CA LEU A 234 -13.02 11.19 -9.22
C LEU A 234 -13.90 12.41 -9.53
N ASN A 235 -15.22 12.27 -9.41
CA ASN A 235 -16.17 13.35 -9.73
C ASN A 235 -16.02 14.55 -8.77
N ASP A 236 -15.80 14.31 -7.48
CA ASP A 236 -15.50 15.38 -6.53
C ASP A 236 -14.21 16.12 -6.94
N LEU A 237 -13.15 15.40 -7.33
CA LEU A 237 -11.88 15.99 -7.78
C LEU A 237 -11.98 16.73 -9.12
N LYS A 238 -12.89 16.33 -10.03
CA LYS A 238 -13.13 17.02 -11.30
C LYS A 238 -13.61 18.47 -11.11
N ASN A 239 -14.16 18.82 -9.94
CA ASN A 239 -14.53 20.20 -9.62
C ASN A 239 -13.33 21.16 -9.55
N ASP A 240 -12.14 20.65 -9.22
CA ASP A 240 -10.96 21.48 -8.94
C ASP A 240 -9.72 21.09 -9.79
N PHE A 241 -9.78 19.96 -10.53
CA PHE A 241 -8.72 19.46 -11.39
C PHE A 241 -9.25 18.95 -12.73
N LYS A 242 -8.54 19.26 -13.82
CA LYS A 242 -8.82 18.68 -15.14
C LYS A 242 -8.21 17.29 -15.27
N PHE A 243 -8.94 16.39 -15.92
CA PHE A 243 -8.54 15.01 -16.20
C PHE A 243 -8.60 14.72 -17.70
N ASN A 244 -7.63 13.94 -18.17
CA ASN A 244 -7.68 13.29 -19.47
C ASN A 244 -8.04 11.83 -19.25
N GLU A 245 -8.96 11.32 -20.07
CA GLU A 245 -9.32 9.92 -20.12
C GLU A 245 -8.45 9.19 -21.14
N THR A 246 -8.09 7.95 -20.85
CA THR A 246 -7.44 7.05 -21.79
C THR A 246 -8.01 5.66 -21.58
N ILE A 247 -8.54 5.08 -22.65
CA ILE A 247 -9.12 3.74 -22.63
C ILE A 247 -8.12 2.79 -23.27
N SER A 248 -7.84 1.69 -22.59
CA SER A 248 -7.15 0.52 -23.13
C SER A 248 -8.12 -0.67 -23.11
N ASP A 249 -7.74 -1.79 -23.72
CA ASP A 249 -8.58 -2.98 -23.80
C ASP A 249 -9.01 -3.52 -22.41
N SER A 250 -8.20 -3.29 -21.39
CA SER A 250 -8.42 -3.82 -20.04
C SER A 250 -8.69 -2.77 -18.97
N ILE A 251 -8.22 -1.53 -19.13
CA ILE A 251 -8.28 -0.50 -18.09
C ILE A 251 -8.69 0.85 -18.69
N VAL A 252 -9.65 1.51 -18.06
CA VAL A 252 -9.98 2.93 -18.26
C VAL A 252 -9.19 3.75 -17.26
N MET A 253 -8.42 4.73 -17.75
CA MET A 253 -7.55 5.57 -16.93
C MET A 253 -8.00 7.02 -16.97
N TYR A 254 -8.10 7.66 -15.80
CA TYR A 254 -8.21 9.12 -15.70
C TYR A 254 -6.93 9.68 -15.09
N LYS A 255 -6.26 10.57 -15.81
CA LYS A 255 -5.01 11.21 -15.37
C LYS A 255 -5.19 12.72 -15.29
N GLY A 256 -4.96 13.27 -14.11
CA GLY A 256 -5.11 14.69 -13.83
C GLY A 256 -3.85 15.32 -13.24
N PHE A 257 -3.82 16.65 -13.28
CA PHE A 257 -2.87 17.47 -12.55
C PHE A 257 -1.39 17.05 -12.70
N ARG A 258 -0.88 17.08 -13.94
CA ARG A 258 0.47 16.64 -14.30
C ARG A 258 0.76 15.19 -13.87
N ARG A 259 -0.22 14.29 -14.08
CA ARG A 259 -0.19 12.85 -13.72
C ARG A 259 -0.03 12.57 -12.22
N ARG A 260 -0.33 13.54 -11.36
CA ARG A 260 -0.31 13.35 -9.89
C ARG A 260 -1.60 12.81 -9.33
N ILE A 261 -2.68 12.82 -10.10
CA ILE A 261 -3.95 12.21 -9.72
C ILE A 261 -4.28 11.18 -10.79
N GLN A 262 -4.40 9.91 -10.41
CA GLN A 262 -4.62 8.83 -11.35
C GLN A 262 -5.68 7.87 -10.83
N PHE A 263 -6.67 7.58 -11.66
CA PHE A 263 -7.68 6.54 -11.42
C PHE A 263 -7.55 5.47 -12.49
N PHE A 264 -7.60 4.21 -12.06
CA PHE A 264 -7.50 3.03 -12.91
C PHE A 264 -8.75 2.17 -12.67
N PHE A 265 -9.58 2.05 -13.69
CA PHE A 265 -10.85 1.35 -13.63
C PHE A 265 -10.81 0.12 -14.52
N LYS A 266 -11.00 -1.05 -13.92
CA LYS A 266 -11.12 -2.34 -14.61
C LYS A 266 -12.60 -2.65 -14.86
N PRO A 267 -13.10 -2.56 -16.11
CA PRO A 267 -14.46 -3.00 -16.43
C PRO A 267 -14.65 -4.50 -16.13
N ASN A 268 -15.89 -4.91 -15.91
CA ASN A 268 -16.24 -6.27 -15.49
C ASN A 268 -17.32 -6.92 -16.38
N TYR A 269 -16.97 -7.16 -17.65
CA TYR A 269 -17.92 -7.63 -18.66
C TYR A 269 -18.50 -9.03 -18.38
N ASN A 270 -17.73 -9.90 -17.72
CA ASN A 270 -18.15 -11.25 -17.34
C ASN A 270 -18.62 -11.36 -15.89
N ARG A 271 -18.75 -10.23 -15.16
CA ARG A 271 -19.22 -10.18 -13.76
C ARG A 271 -18.37 -11.03 -12.78
N GLY A 272 -17.08 -11.20 -13.07
CA GLY A 272 -16.13 -11.92 -12.23
C GLY A 272 -15.68 -11.15 -10.99
N ILE A 273 -14.97 -11.82 -10.08
CA ILE A 273 -14.38 -11.22 -8.88
C ILE A 273 -12.89 -10.96 -9.15
N TYR A 274 -12.52 -9.68 -9.29
CA TYR A 274 -11.15 -9.26 -9.63
C TYR A 274 -10.40 -8.57 -8.49
N HIS A 275 -10.95 -8.67 -7.28
CA HIS A 275 -10.50 -7.95 -6.10
C HIS A 275 -9.00 -8.07 -5.82
N THR A 276 -8.46 -9.30 -5.84
CA THR A 276 -7.03 -9.56 -5.60
C THR A 276 -6.16 -9.34 -6.84
N GLN A 277 -6.73 -9.51 -8.04
CA GLN A 277 -6.02 -9.29 -9.30
C GLN A 277 -5.54 -7.84 -9.44
N GLN A 278 -6.22 -6.89 -8.80
CA GLN A 278 -5.80 -5.49 -8.70
C GLN A 278 -4.39 -5.34 -8.09
N VAL A 279 -3.96 -6.28 -7.23
CA VAL A 279 -2.62 -6.30 -6.61
C VAL A 279 -1.69 -7.27 -7.31
N GLU A 280 -2.19 -8.49 -7.55
CA GLU A 280 -1.45 -9.59 -8.16
C GLU A 280 -0.88 -9.20 -9.54
N LEU A 281 -1.65 -8.47 -10.35
CA LEU A 281 -1.22 -8.06 -11.68
C LEU A 281 -0.48 -6.71 -11.62
N ASN A 282 0.60 -6.70 -10.84
CA ASN A 282 1.55 -5.59 -10.67
C ASN A 282 0.99 -4.34 -9.98
N GLY A 283 -0.09 -4.47 -9.21
CA GLY A 283 -0.77 -3.33 -8.58
C GLY A 283 0.08 -2.59 -7.56
N PHE A 284 0.78 -3.31 -6.69
CA PHE A 284 1.65 -2.66 -5.71
C PHE A 284 2.80 -1.94 -6.42
N ILE A 285 3.49 -2.58 -7.37
CA ILE A 285 4.52 -1.94 -8.21
C ILE A 285 3.96 -0.65 -8.86
N HIS A 286 2.81 -0.75 -9.53
CA HIS A 286 2.22 0.39 -10.22
C HIS A 286 1.85 1.51 -9.26
N SER A 287 1.28 1.18 -8.11
CA SER A 287 0.92 2.17 -7.10
C SER A 287 2.12 3.00 -6.65
N ILE A 288 3.32 2.39 -6.52
CA ILE A 288 4.56 3.10 -6.13
C ILE A 288 5.12 3.94 -7.29
N PHE A 289 5.10 3.40 -8.51
CA PHE A 289 5.83 3.99 -9.64
C PHE A 289 5.01 4.87 -10.59
N CYS A 290 3.68 4.77 -10.60
CA CYS A 290 2.87 5.56 -11.51
C CYS A 290 3.09 7.06 -11.29
N GLY A 291 3.20 7.82 -12.39
CA GLY A 291 3.55 9.24 -12.38
C GLY A 291 5.01 9.56 -12.05
N THR A 292 5.88 8.55 -11.92
CA THR A 292 7.34 8.72 -11.77
C THR A 292 8.09 8.35 -13.04
N ARG A 293 9.42 8.50 -13.06
CA ARG A 293 10.26 8.02 -14.18
C ARG A 293 10.23 6.51 -14.36
N PHE A 294 9.84 5.75 -13.34
CA PHE A 294 9.76 4.27 -13.35
C PHE A 294 8.38 3.74 -13.75
N ASP A 295 7.43 4.63 -14.01
CA ASP A 295 6.08 4.28 -14.46
C ASP A 295 6.15 3.36 -15.70
N SER A 296 5.58 2.16 -15.56
CA SER A 296 5.48 1.14 -16.62
C SER A 296 6.83 0.71 -17.24
N ARG A 297 7.95 0.86 -16.53
CA ARG A 297 9.26 0.34 -16.97
C ARG A 297 9.46 -1.09 -16.51
N GLY A 298 9.45 -2.04 -17.45
CA GLY A 298 9.66 -3.47 -17.16
C GLY A 298 8.46 -4.17 -16.51
N TYR A 299 7.29 -3.53 -16.48
CA TYR A 299 6.02 -4.11 -16.04
C TYR A 299 4.85 -3.38 -16.70
N GLN A 300 3.67 -4.02 -16.71
CA GLN A 300 2.42 -3.41 -17.12
C GLN A 300 1.37 -3.67 -16.04
N TYR A 301 0.67 -2.61 -15.60
CA TYR A 301 -0.44 -2.79 -14.68
C TYR A 301 -1.57 -3.60 -15.33
N TYR A 302 -2.08 -4.59 -14.61
CA TYR A 302 -3.02 -5.58 -15.12
C TYR A 302 -2.48 -6.49 -16.25
N GLY A 303 -1.15 -6.53 -16.42
CA GLY A 303 -0.45 -7.50 -17.28
C GLY A 303 0.11 -8.69 -16.50
N SER A 304 0.95 -9.50 -17.16
CA SER A 304 1.63 -10.64 -16.51
C SER A 304 2.45 -10.21 -15.29
N ARG A 305 2.51 -11.05 -14.24
CA ARG A 305 3.29 -10.79 -13.02
C ARG A 305 4.76 -10.52 -13.37
N ALA A 306 5.20 -9.27 -13.20
CA ALA A 306 6.57 -8.83 -13.54
C ALA A 306 7.61 -9.27 -12.50
N TYR A 307 7.13 -9.77 -11.36
CA TYR A 307 7.93 -10.08 -10.19
C TYR A 307 8.05 -11.59 -9.92
N THR A 308 7.59 -12.46 -10.83
CA THR A 308 7.56 -13.92 -10.62
C THR A 308 8.93 -14.49 -10.21
N LYS A 309 10.02 -13.96 -10.78
CA LYS A 309 11.40 -14.38 -10.44
C LYS A 309 11.85 -14.01 -9.02
N PHE A 310 11.11 -13.16 -8.32
CA PHE A 310 11.38 -12.73 -6.96
C PHE A 310 10.48 -13.41 -5.91
N ILE A 311 9.64 -14.36 -6.33
CA ILE A 311 8.81 -15.15 -5.40
C ILE A 311 9.70 -16.26 -4.82
N GLU A 312 9.91 -16.21 -3.51
CA GLU A 312 10.71 -17.19 -2.73
C GLU A 312 9.82 -18.24 -2.07
#